data_AF-A0A381NQY4-F1
#
_entry.id   AF-A0A381NQY4-F1
#
_cell.length_a   1.000
_cell.length_b   1.000
_cell.length_c   1.000
_cell.angle_alpha   90.00
_cell.angle_beta   90.00
_cell.angle_gamma   90.00
#
_symmetry.space_group_name_H-M   'P 1'
#
loop_
_entity.id
_entity.type
_entity.pdbx_description
1 polymer ?
#
loop_
_entity_poly.entity_id
_entity_poly.type
_entity_poly.pdbx_seq_one_letter_code
_entity_poly.pdbx_strand_id
1 'polypeptide(L)'
;MRSIRCGDLRADDIGTEATLCGWVDSVREHGEHLAFVDLRDRSGVVQVVVDGGHELRSEFVLQVTGTVRARPEDTTNESLATGMVEVAAAEVTILARSEPPPFPIDDRTDVDEVLRLRHRYVDLRRSRLQRNLEVRATVNSAVRGAMEEQGFIEVETPMLIASTPEGARDFVVPSRKEPGSFYALPQSPQIFKQLCMVGGVDRYYQIARCLRDEDLRADRQFEFLQLDAEASFVDQDDVLGFISHAVGAAAEAVTGERPGEFGRMTWLEAQERFGSDKPDTRFGLELVELTEVFAATEFRAFQAPCVKGIRVPGGADVSRNRLDDLTEQCKMWGAKGLVWMRVEAEGLNSPVAKFLADDEMDALRTAMGAEDGDLLFLVADERRRARHVLGLLRLELGRPPVT
;
A
#
# COMPACT_ATOMS: atom_id res chain seq x y z
N MET A 1 9.59 -24.99 27.37
CA MET A 1 9.32 -23.60 27.80
C MET A 1 7.91 -23.17 27.42
N ARG A 2 7.46 -23.39 26.19
CA ARG A 2 6.06 -23.15 25.77
C ARG A 2 5.49 -24.42 25.14
N SER A 3 4.24 -24.78 25.44
CA SER A 3 3.54 -25.92 24.83
C SER A 3 2.64 -25.50 23.66
N ILE A 4 1.94 -24.38 23.78
CA ILE A 4 1.03 -23.84 22.76
C ILE A 4 1.17 -22.32 22.66
N ARG A 5 0.86 -21.74 21.50
CA ARG A 5 0.88 -20.28 21.32
C ARG A 5 -0.39 -19.66 21.89
N CYS A 6 -0.30 -18.43 22.36
CA CYS A 6 -1.37 -17.76 23.10
C CYS A 6 -2.70 -17.74 22.31
N GLY A 7 -2.66 -17.28 21.06
CA GLY A 7 -3.82 -17.17 20.17
C GLY A 7 -4.30 -18.46 19.51
N ASP A 8 -3.62 -19.61 19.76
CA ASP A 8 -3.97 -20.89 19.15
C ASP A 8 -4.98 -21.71 19.99
N LEU A 9 -5.20 -21.33 21.25
CA LEU A 9 -6.14 -22.03 22.15
C LEU A 9 -7.61 -21.96 21.67
N ARG A 10 -8.32 -23.08 21.71
CA ARG A 10 -9.73 -23.23 21.30
C ARG A 10 -10.54 -23.98 22.36
N ALA A 11 -11.86 -24.05 22.15
CA ALA A 11 -12.76 -24.77 23.05
C ALA A 11 -12.40 -26.27 23.19
N ASP A 12 -11.82 -26.86 22.14
CA ASP A 12 -11.39 -28.27 22.16
C ASP A 12 -10.21 -28.52 23.12
N ASP A 13 -9.50 -27.46 23.56
CA ASP A 13 -8.39 -27.57 24.51
C ASP A 13 -8.84 -27.54 25.98
N ILE A 14 -10.14 -27.37 26.27
CA ILE A 14 -10.66 -27.27 27.64
C ILE A 14 -10.31 -28.52 28.45
N GLY A 15 -9.78 -28.30 29.66
CA GLY A 15 -9.36 -29.34 30.59
C GLY A 15 -7.91 -29.79 30.41
N THR A 16 -7.23 -29.34 29.35
CA THR A 16 -5.80 -29.62 29.15
C THR A 16 -4.92 -28.66 29.94
N GLU A 17 -3.68 -29.08 30.23
CA GLU A 17 -2.64 -28.20 30.75
C GLU A 17 -1.89 -27.51 29.61
N ALA A 18 -1.70 -26.21 29.73
CA ALA A 18 -0.97 -25.39 28.77
C ALA A 18 0.13 -24.58 29.46
N THR A 19 1.30 -24.53 28.83
CA THR A 19 2.37 -23.59 29.17
C THR A 19 2.49 -22.54 28.07
N LEU A 20 2.20 -21.29 28.42
CA LEU A 20 2.24 -20.14 27.55
C LEU A 20 3.45 -19.26 27.84
N CYS A 21 4.00 -18.60 26.82
CA CYS A 21 5.01 -17.55 26.99
C CYS A 21 4.64 -16.35 26.12
N GLY A 22 4.67 -15.15 26.70
CA GLY A 22 4.25 -13.94 26.00
C GLY A 22 4.50 -12.66 26.80
N TRP A 23 3.99 -11.56 26.27
CA TRP A 23 3.98 -10.24 26.90
C TRP A 23 2.63 -9.99 27.57
N VAL A 24 2.66 -9.36 28.73
CA VAL A 24 1.46 -8.80 29.36
C VAL A 24 0.95 -7.65 28.51
N ASP A 25 -0.19 -7.84 27.86
CA ASP A 25 -0.87 -6.78 27.09
C ASP A 25 -1.60 -5.84 28.05
N SER A 26 -2.46 -6.42 28.89
CA SER A 26 -3.23 -5.71 29.91
C SER A 26 -3.29 -6.51 31.22
N VAL A 27 -3.48 -5.80 32.34
CA VAL A 27 -3.74 -6.39 33.66
C VAL A 27 -4.98 -5.72 34.24
N ARG A 28 -5.93 -6.53 34.70
CA ARG A 28 -7.17 -6.09 35.34
C ARG A 28 -7.32 -6.78 36.69
N GLU A 29 -7.15 -6.05 37.78
CA GLU A 29 -7.30 -6.57 39.14
C GLU A 29 -8.78 -6.62 39.54
N HIS A 30 -9.20 -7.71 40.19
CA HIS A 30 -10.56 -7.88 40.70
C HIS A 30 -10.53 -8.32 42.17
N GLY A 31 -10.64 -7.34 43.07
CA GLY A 31 -10.43 -7.55 44.50
C GLY A 31 -8.96 -7.85 44.83
N GLU A 32 -8.71 -8.36 46.04
CA GLU A 32 -7.35 -8.64 46.53
C GLU A 32 -6.79 -10.00 46.08
N HIS A 33 -7.63 -10.85 45.47
CA HIS A 33 -7.33 -12.28 45.29
C HIS A 33 -7.26 -12.72 43.82
N LEU A 34 -7.55 -11.83 42.86
CA LEU A 34 -7.63 -12.23 41.46
C LEU A 34 -7.13 -11.12 40.53
N ALA A 35 -6.34 -11.49 39.53
CA ALA A 35 -6.06 -10.61 38.40
C ALA A 35 -6.27 -11.35 37.08
N PHE A 36 -6.79 -10.62 36.10
CA PHE A 36 -6.95 -11.06 34.73
C PHE A 36 -5.85 -10.43 33.89
N VAL A 37 -5.04 -11.27 33.25
CA VAL A 37 -3.91 -10.86 32.43
C VAL A 37 -4.21 -11.25 31.00
N ASP A 38 -4.20 -10.28 30.10
CA ASP A 38 -4.20 -10.59 28.67
C ASP A 38 -2.76 -10.87 28.26
N LEU A 39 -2.45 -12.14 27.97
CA LEU A 39 -1.12 -12.58 27.55
C LEU A 39 -1.06 -12.65 26.03
N ARG A 40 -0.13 -11.89 25.44
CA ARG A 40 0.04 -11.73 24.00
C ARG A 40 1.31 -12.41 23.51
N ASP A 41 1.21 -13.17 22.43
CA ASP A 41 2.35 -13.51 21.59
C ASP A 41 2.02 -13.25 20.11
N ARG A 42 2.88 -13.73 19.18
CA ARG A 42 2.66 -13.50 17.74
C ARG A 42 1.34 -14.07 17.21
N SER A 43 0.82 -15.15 17.81
CA SER A 43 -0.42 -15.80 17.36
C SER A 43 -1.68 -15.07 17.80
N GLY A 44 -1.60 -14.20 18.81
CA GLY A 44 -2.73 -13.48 19.36
C GLY A 44 -2.65 -13.32 20.87
N VAL A 45 -3.82 -13.07 21.46
CA VAL A 45 -4.00 -12.78 22.90
C VAL A 45 -4.86 -13.86 23.52
N VAL A 46 -4.56 -14.27 24.75
CA VAL A 46 -5.41 -15.12 25.58
C VAL A 46 -5.50 -14.57 27.00
N GLN A 47 -6.66 -14.71 27.64
CA GLN A 47 -6.83 -14.34 29.04
C GLN A 47 -6.24 -15.42 29.94
N VAL A 48 -5.44 -14.97 30.90
CA VAL A 48 -4.89 -15.77 31.98
C VAL A 48 -5.44 -15.25 33.29
N VAL A 49 -6.03 -16.13 34.08
CA VAL A 49 -6.49 -15.84 35.43
C VAL A 49 -5.37 -16.22 36.39
N VAL A 50 -4.87 -15.25 37.15
CA VAL A 50 -3.81 -15.45 38.14
C VAL A 50 -4.33 -15.12 39.54
N ASP A 51 -3.87 -15.89 40.52
CA ASP A 51 -4.16 -15.61 41.93
C ASP A 51 -3.50 -14.28 42.35
N GLY A 52 -4.18 -13.55 43.24
CA GLY A 52 -3.75 -12.26 43.74
C GLY A 52 -2.41 -12.36 44.48
N GLY A 53 -1.47 -11.46 44.15
CA GLY A 53 -0.14 -11.40 44.79
C GLY A 53 1.02 -11.09 43.84
N HIS A 54 0.80 -11.16 42.53
CA HIS A 54 1.83 -10.81 41.54
C HIS A 54 1.74 -9.34 41.11
N GLU A 55 2.80 -8.57 41.33
CA GLU A 55 2.92 -7.20 40.80
C GLU A 55 3.27 -7.25 39.29
N LEU A 56 2.25 -7.56 38.47
CA LEU A 56 2.37 -7.62 37.01
C LEU A 56 2.11 -6.24 36.41
N ARG A 57 2.89 -5.88 35.39
CA ARG A 57 2.70 -4.63 34.63
C ARG A 57 2.73 -4.93 33.14
N SER A 58 2.16 -4.00 32.37
CA SER A 58 2.18 -4.06 30.91
C SER A 58 3.61 -4.28 30.38
N GLU A 59 3.70 -5.10 29.34
CA GLU A 59 4.92 -5.52 28.64
C GLU A 59 5.91 -6.37 29.44
N PHE A 60 5.58 -6.81 30.65
CA PHE A 60 6.33 -7.88 31.32
C PHE A 60 6.31 -9.15 30.48
N VAL A 61 7.42 -9.90 30.48
CA VAL A 61 7.52 -11.17 29.78
C VAL A 61 7.27 -12.29 30.77
N LEU A 62 6.22 -13.07 30.53
CA LEU A 62 5.78 -14.14 31.41
C LEU A 62 5.93 -15.52 30.76
N GLN A 63 6.16 -16.51 31.62
CA GLN A 63 5.82 -17.90 31.37
C GLN A 63 4.70 -18.29 32.34
N VAL A 64 3.62 -18.85 31.82
CA VAL A 64 2.46 -19.26 32.62
C VAL A 64 2.19 -20.73 32.34
N THR A 65 2.06 -21.56 33.37
CA THR A 65 1.54 -22.92 33.25
C THR A 65 0.20 -23.00 33.97
N GLY A 66 -0.82 -23.55 33.33
CA GLY A 66 -2.16 -23.62 33.91
C GLY A 66 -3.12 -24.51 33.12
N THR A 67 -4.34 -24.65 33.64
CA THR A 67 -5.39 -25.45 33.00
C THR A 67 -6.27 -24.55 32.13
N VAL A 68 -6.53 -24.99 30.89
CA VAL A 68 -7.46 -24.31 29.98
C VAL A 68 -8.90 -24.56 30.45
N ARG A 69 -9.71 -23.50 30.54
CA ARG A 69 -11.10 -23.55 31.00
C ARG A 69 -11.99 -22.74 30.06
N ALA A 70 -13.28 -23.10 30.02
CA ALA A 70 -14.29 -22.26 29.40
C ALA A 70 -14.39 -20.94 30.19
N ARG A 71 -14.52 -19.83 29.47
CA ARG A 71 -14.94 -18.59 30.11
C ARG A 71 -16.40 -18.70 30.57
N PRO A 72 -16.78 -18.02 31.68
CA PRO A 72 -18.19 -17.79 31.99
C PRO A 72 -18.95 -17.21 30.79
N GLU A 73 -20.21 -17.64 30.59
CA GLU A 73 -21.03 -17.27 29.41
C GLU A 73 -21.15 -15.74 29.20
N ASP A 74 -21.13 -14.97 30.29
CA ASP A 74 -21.21 -13.51 30.28
C ASP A 74 -19.87 -12.80 29.99
N THR A 75 -18.78 -13.55 29.85
CA THR A 75 -17.41 -13.04 29.65
C THR A 75 -16.72 -13.55 28.38
N THR A 76 -17.46 -14.28 27.53
CA THR A 76 -16.99 -14.68 26.21
C THR A 76 -16.76 -13.46 25.33
N ASN A 77 -15.68 -13.47 24.52
CA ASN A 77 -15.35 -12.35 23.65
C ASN A 77 -15.26 -12.77 22.18
N GLU A 78 -16.32 -12.53 21.41
CA GLU A 78 -16.38 -12.86 19.98
C GLU A 78 -15.32 -12.14 19.12
N SER A 79 -14.73 -11.05 19.62
CA SER A 79 -13.66 -10.34 18.90
C SER A 79 -12.30 -11.03 19.00
N LEU A 80 -12.16 -12.10 19.79
CA LEU A 80 -10.91 -12.84 19.99
C LEU A 80 -11.08 -14.31 19.58
N ALA A 81 -10.09 -14.85 18.87
CA ALA A 81 -10.06 -16.27 18.49
C ALA A 81 -10.07 -17.20 19.71
N THR A 82 -9.52 -16.76 20.84
CA THR A 82 -9.52 -17.47 22.13
C THR A 82 -10.65 -16.99 23.04
N GLY A 83 -11.64 -16.29 22.51
CA GLY A 83 -12.66 -15.59 23.28
C GLY A 83 -13.57 -16.48 24.14
N MET A 84 -13.60 -17.77 23.84
CA MET A 84 -14.38 -18.78 24.57
C MET A 84 -13.59 -19.43 25.72
N VAL A 85 -12.28 -19.20 25.80
CA VAL A 85 -11.38 -19.89 26.74
C VAL A 85 -10.51 -18.91 27.52
N GLU A 86 -10.06 -19.38 28.69
CA GLU A 86 -9.06 -18.74 29.52
C GLU A 86 -8.14 -19.80 30.14
N VAL A 87 -6.98 -19.37 30.65
CA VAL A 87 -6.05 -20.25 31.37
C VAL A 87 -6.06 -19.88 32.84
N ALA A 88 -6.48 -20.80 33.69
CA ALA A 88 -6.31 -20.66 35.14
C ALA A 88 -4.88 -21.04 35.49
N ALA A 89 -4.05 -20.03 35.80
CA ALA A 89 -2.64 -20.21 36.06
C ALA A 89 -2.41 -20.97 37.38
N ALA A 90 -1.65 -22.05 37.30
CA ALA A 90 -1.11 -22.75 38.46
C ALA A 90 0.28 -22.22 38.83
N GLU A 91 1.06 -21.80 37.83
CA GLU A 91 2.40 -21.26 38.00
C GLU A 91 2.62 -20.05 37.08
N VAL A 92 3.15 -18.97 37.65
CA VAL A 92 3.52 -17.74 36.92
C VAL A 92 4.99 -17.44 37.19
N THR A 93 5.80 -17.45 36.13
CA THR A 93 7.20 -17.04 36.16
C THR A 93 7.38 -15.75 35.39
N ILE A 94 7.92 -14.71 36.06
CA ILE A 94 8.35 -13.48 35.38
C ILE A 94 9.72 -13.73 34.75
N LEU A 95 9.75 -13.92 33.43
CA LEU A 95 10.99 -14.12 32.67
C LEU A 95 11.78 -12.82 32.56
N ALA A 96 11.09 -11.70 32.36
CA ALA A 96 11.68 -10.37 32.33
C ALA A 96 10.67 -9.30 32.75
N ARG A 97 11.13 -8.34 33.57
CA ARG A 97 10.37 -7.12 33.88
C ARG A 97 10.60 -6.09 32.76
N SER A 98 9.59 -5.29 32.46
CA SER A 98 9.69 -4.19 31.48
C SER A 98 9.48 -2.85 32.17
N GLU A 99 10.20 -1.83 31.70
CA GLU A 99 9.81 -0.44 31.94
C GLU A 99 8.52 -0.13 31.17
N PRO A 100 7.75 0.90 31.59
CA PRO A 100 6.60 1.36 30.81
C PRO A 100 7.02 1.68 29.36
N PRO A 101 6.28 1.21 28.35
CA PRO A 101 6.65 1.46 26.97
C PRO A 101 6.56 2.96 26.66
N PRO A 102 7.40 3.48 25.73
CA PRO A 102 7.43 4.90 25.37
C PRO A 102 6.13 5.39 24.71
N PHE A 103 5.27 4.48 24.26
CA PHE A 103 3.92 4.73 23.78
C PHE A 103 3.06 3.47 23.93
N PRO A 104 1.72 3.58 23.97
CA PRO A 104 0.82 2.43 24.04
C PRO A 104 0.97 1.50 22.83
N ILE A 105 0.93 0.19 23.07
CA ILE A 105 0.93 -0.83 22.00
C ILE A 105 -0.54 -1.10 21.60
N ASP A 106 -1.19 -0.06 21.09
CA ASP A 106 -2.56 -0.11 20.59
C ASP A 106 -2.61 0.51 19.19
N ASP A 107 -3.20 -0.19 18.23
CA ASP A 107 -3.36 0.28 16.85
C ASP A 107 -4.33 1.46 16.71
N ARG A 108 -5.17 1.73 17.72
CA ARG A 108 -6.10 2.87 17.75
C ARG A 108 -5.45 4.18 18.19
N THR A 109 -4.28 4.10 18.80
CA THR A 109 -3.56 5.30 19.26
C THR A 109 -2.74 5.86 18.11
N ASP A 110 -2.99 7.12 17.77
CA ASP A 110 -2.11 7.86 16.88
C ASP A 110 -0.84 8.26 17.63
N VAL A 111 0.31 7.84 17.10
CA VAL A 111 1.61 8.04 17.71
C VAL A 111 2.52 8.61 16.65
N ASP A 112 3.22 9.69 17.01
CA ASP A 112 4.20 10.35 16.16
C ASP A 112 5.18 9.37 15.51
N GLU A 113 5.38 9.54 14.20
CA GLU A 113 6.22 8.62 13.41
C GLU A 113 7.68 8.62 13.86
N VAL A 114 8.23 9.79 14.23
CA VAL A 114 9.62 9.89 14.69
C VAL A 114 9.82 9.09 15.98
N LEU A 115 8.87 9.17 16.91
CA LEU A 115 8.90 8.37 18.13
C LEU A 115 8.79 6.86 17.84
N ARG A 116 7.90 6.48 16.90
CA ARG A 116 7.74 5.07 16.47
C ARG A 116 9.01 4.52 15.83
N LEU A 117 9.68 5.30 14.99
CA LEU A 117 10.95 4.90 14.37
C LEU A 117 12.08 4.82 15.39
N ARG A 118 12.16 5.74 16.35
CA ARG A 118 13.15 5.71 17.44
C ARG A 118 13.02 4.45 18.29
N HIS A 119 11.79 4.04 18.60
CA HIS A 119 11.51 2.82 19.37
C HIS A 119 10.87 1.74 18.50
N ARG A 120 11.43 1.51 17.30
CA ARG A 120 10.86 0.58 16.31
C ARG A 120 10.66 -0.83 16.87
N TYR A 121 11.50 -1.27 17.80
CA TYR A 121 11.35 -2.56 18.48
C TYR A 121 10.07 -2.68 19.33
N VAL A 122 9.54 -1.57 19.84
CA VAL A 122 8.22 -1.49 20.51
C VAL A 122 7.11 -1.41 19.47
N ASP A 123 7.26 -0.54 18.45
CA ASP A 123 6.27 -0.38 17.37
C ASP A 123 6.01 -1.71 16.65
N LEU A 124 7.06 -2.53 16.46
CA LEU A 124 6.98 -3.87 15.87
C LEU A 124 6.08 -4.82 16.66
N ARG A 125 5.77 -4.57 17.95
CA ARG A 125 4.84 -5.41 18.72
C ARG A 125 3.38 -5.17 18.37
N ARG A 126 3.05 -4.05 17.73
CA ARG A 126 1.70 -3.71 17.31
C ARG A 126 1.20 -4.64 16.22
N SER A 127 -0.08 -5.04 16.29
CA SER A 127 -0.71 -6.00 15.40
C SER A 127 -0.60 -5.61 13.92
N ARG A 128 -0.78 -4.33 13.58
CA ARG A 128 -0.64 -3.85 12.21
C ARG A 128 0.74 -4.14 11.62
N LEU A 129 1.82 -3.93 12.37
CA LEU A 129 3.17 -4.17 11.87
C LEU A 129 3.54 -5.65 11.83
N GLN A 130 3.09 -6.44 12.81
CA GLN A 130 3.23 -7.90 12.75
C GLN A 130 2.56 -8.45 11.49
N ARG A 131 1.30 -8.07 11.23
CA ARG A 131 0.56 -8.45 10.02
C ARG A 131 1.28 -8.02 8.74
N ASN A 132 1.79 -6.79 8.67
CA ASN A 132 2.50 -6.31 7.49
C ASN A 132 3.76 -7.13 7.19
N LEU A 133 4.51 -7.54 8.22
CA LEU A 133 5.70 -8.38 8.05
C LEU A 133 5.35 -9.81 7.66
N GLU A 134 4.29 -10.38 8.23
CA GLU A 134 3.78 -11.70 7.85
C GLU A 134 3.25 -11.72 6.42
N VAL A 135 2.52 -10.69 6.01
CA VAL A 135 2.07 -10.52 4.62
C VAL A 135 3.27 -10.42 3.69
N ARG A 136 4.28 -9.62 4.03
CA ARG A 136 5.52 -9.54 3.23
C ARG A 136 6.23 -10.88 3.10
N ALA A 137 6.31 -11.67 4.18
CA ALA A 137 6.90 -13.00 4.14
C ALA A 137 6.09 -13.96 3.25
N THR A 138 4.76 -13.90 3.35
CA THR A 138 3.83 -14.70 2.55
C THR A 138 3.96 -14.37 1.06
N VAL A 139 3.97 -13.08 0.71
CA VAL A 139 4.21 -12.57 -0.66
C VAL A 139 5.55 -13.10 -1.19
N ASN A 140 6.63 -12.96 -0.43
CA ASN A 140 7.94 -13.42 -0.86
C ASN A 140 7.99 -14.95 -1.08
N SER A 141 7.30 -15.72 -0.25
CA SER A 141 7.23 -17.18 -0.40
C SER A 141 6.43 -17.57 -1.64
N ALA A 142 5.30 -16.91 -1.88
CA ALA A 142 4.45 -17.16 -3.04
C ALA A 142 5.15 -16.78 -4.36
N VAL A 143 5.87 -15.65 -4.37
CA VAL A 143 6.68 -15.24 -5.53
C VAL A 143 7.75 -16.29 -5.83
N ARG A 144 8.50 -16.78 -4.83
CA ARG A 144 9.51 -17.83 -5.06
C ARG A 144 8.90 -19.08 -5.67
N GLY A 145 7.85 -19.62 -5.04
CA GLY A 145 7.16 -20.81 -5.56
C GLY A 145 6.69 -20.62 -7.00
N ALA A 146 6.07 -19.48 -7.31
CA ALA A 146 5.59 -19.16 -8.64
C ALA A 146 6.72 -19.01 -9.69
N MET A 147 7.90 -18.51 -9.30
CA MET A 147 9.05 -18.44 -10.21
C MET A 147 9.66 -19.84 -10.44
N GLU A 148 9.80 -20.63 -9.38
CA GLU A 148 10.32 -22.01 -9.43
C GLU A 148 9.42 -22.94 -10.26
N GLU A 149 8.10 -22.84 -10.12
CA GLU A 149 7.12 -23.59 -10.94
C GLU A 149 7.27 -23.30 -12.45
N GLN A 150 7.75 -22.11 -12.79
CA GLN A 150 8.01 -21.67 -14.16
C GLN A 150 9.44 -21.98 -14.62
N GLY A 151 10.21 -22.74 -13.84
CA GLY A 151 11.57 -23.16 -14.17
C GLY A 151 12.63 -22.07 -14.03
N PHE A 152 12.33 -20.97 -13.33
CA PHE A 152 13.34 -19.97 -13.00
C PHE A 152 14.25 -20.47 -11.86
N ILE A 153 15.52 -20.06 -11.89
CA ILE A 153 16.52 -20.40 -10.88
C ILE A 153 16.87 -19.14 -10.08
N GLU A 154 16.82 -19.21 -8.74
CA GLU A 154 17.26 -18.12 -7.86
C GLU A 154 18.79 -18.04 -7.88
N VAL A 155 19.33 -16.92 -8.35
CA VAL A 155 20.79 -16.70 -8.38
C VAL A 155 21.12 -15.40 -7.64
N GLU A 156 21.93 -15.51 -6.60
CA GLU A 156 22.42 -14.35 -5.86
C GLU A 156 23.54 -13.65 -6.63
N THR A 157 23.46 -12.32 -6.70
CA THR A 157 24.46 -11.48 -7.41
C THR A 157 25.27 -10.61 -6.45
N PRO A 158 26.52 -10.26 -6.79
CA PRO A 158 27.38 -9.46 -5.91
C PRO A 158 26.80 -8.08 -5.56
N MET A 159 27.02 -7.64 -4.32
CA MET A 159 26.67 -6.28 -3.85
C MET A 159 27.80 -5.25 -4.00
N LEU A 160 29.06 -5.69 -4.12
CA LEU A 160 30.21 -4.82 -4.31
C LEU A 160 30.63 -4.88 -5.77
N ILE A 161 30.17 -3.92 -6.56
CA ILE A 161 30.28 -3.93 -8.01
C ILE A 161 31.14 -2.76 -8.49
N ALA A 162 31.54 -2.79 -9.76
CA ALA A 162 32.03 -1.58 -10.40
C ALA A 162 30.86 -0.62 -10.61
N SER A 163 31.07 0.69 -10.48
CA SER A 163 30.04 1.67 -10.80
C SER A 163 29.59 1.50 -12.24
N THR A 164 28.29 1.38 -12.41
CA THR A 164 27.63 1.28 -13.70
C THR A 164 27.00 2.63 -13.99
N PRO A 165 27.05 3.13 -15.24
CA PRO A 165 26.31 4.33 -15.62
C PRO A 165 24.79 4.03 -15.69
N GLU A 166 24.21 3.68 -14.54
CA GLU A 166 22.77 3.59 -14.31
C GLU A 166 22.28 4.99 -13.89
N GLY A 167 21.05 5.35 -14.23
CA GLY A 167 20.60 6.75 -14.25
C GLY A 167 20.59 7.48 -12.88
N ALA A 168 20.68 6.76 -11.75
CA ALA A 168 20.75 7.36 -10.42
C ALA A 168 22.19 7.46 -9.89
N ARG A 169 22.38 8.08 -8.72
CA ARG A 169 23.69 8.10 -8.03
C ARG A 169 23.89 6.80 -7.26
N ASP A 170 25.12 6.29 -7.28
CA ASP A 170 25.54 5.11 -6.54
C ASP A 170 25.93 5.47 -5.10
N PHE A 171 25.59 4.59 -4.15
CA PHE A 171 26.33 4.52 -2.89
C PHE A 171 27.68 3.86 -3.15
N VAL A 172 28.75 4.45 -2.64
CA VAL A 172 30.12 3.93 -2.82
C VAL A 172 30.71 3.37 -1.54
N VAL A 173 31.50 2.30 -1.68
CA VAL A 173 32.23 1.65 -0.59
C VAL A 173 33.73 1.74 -0.87
N PRO A 174 34.51 2.51 -0.09
CA PRO A 174 35.94 2.66 -0.33
C PRO A 174 36.69 1.34 -0.12
N SER A 175 37.61 1.02 -1.03
CA SER A 175 38.46 -0.16 -0.91
C SER A 175 39.60 0.11 0.08
N ARG A 176 39.63 -0.65 1.19
CA ARG A 176 40.80 -0.65 2.09
C ARG A 176 42.06 -1.20 1.41
N LYS A 177 41.90 -2.14 0.46
CA LYS A 177 43.02 -2.85 -0.18
C LYS A 177 43.67 -2.02 -1.28
N GLU A 178 42.88 -1.21 -1.97
CA GLU A 178 43.33 -0.41 -3.11
C GLU A 178 42.94 1.06 -2.87
N PRO A 179 43.81 1.83 -2.19
CA PRO A 179 43.54 3.23 -1.87
C PRO A 179 43.25 4.07 -3.13
N GLY A 180 42.16 4.81 -3.10
CA GLY A 180 41.68 5.60 -4.25
C GLY A 180 40.63 4.87 -5.11
N SER A 181 40.45 3.56 -4.93
CA SER A 181 39.39 2.79 -5.60
C SER A 181 38.16 2.61 -4.71
N PHE A 182 36.99 2.52 -5.35
CA PHE A 182 35.69 2.37 -4.71
C PHE A 182 34.89 1.27 -5.41
N TYR A 183 34.12 0.52 -4.61
CA TYR A 183 33.00 -0.26 -5.12
C TYR A 183 31.75 0.62 -5.15
N ALA A 184 30.79 0.26 -5.97
CA ALA A 184 29.43 0.77 -5.94
C ALA A 184 28.48 -0.32 -5.41
N LEU A 185 27.41 0.12 -4.74
CA LEU A 185 26.27 -0.73 -4.40
C LEU A 185 25.26 -0.71 -5.56
N PRO A 186 24.72 -1.86 -5.99
CA PRO A 186 23.91 -1.95 -7.20
C PRO A 186 22.56 -1.25 -7.07
N GLN A 187 22.19 -0.47 -8.09
CA GLN A 187 20.83 0.08 -8.23
C GLN A 187 19.85 -0.97 -8.78
N SER A 188 20.40 -2.01 -9.43
CA SER A 188 19.74 -3.22 -9.89
C SER A 188 20.79 -4.30 -10.25
N PRO A 189 20.43 -5.60 -10.33
CA PRO A 189 21.31 -6.64 -10.87
C PRO A 189 21.42 -6.67 -12.41
N GLN A 190 21.13 -5.57 -13.11
CA GLN A 190 20.92 -5.55 -14.56
C GLN A 190 22.05 -6.20 -15.38
N ILE A 191 23.32 -5.89 -15.06
CA ILE A 191 24.44 -6.51 -15.79
C ILE A 191 24.56 -8.01 -15.44
N PHE A 192 24.33 -8.39 -14.18
CA PHE A 192 24.50 -9.77 -13.73
C PHE A 192 23.43 -10.70 -14.29
N LYS A 193 22.17 -10.27 -14.38
CA LYS A 193 21.12 -11.07 -15.00
C LYS A 193 21.36 -11.26 -16.50
N GLN A 194 21.90 -10.25 -17.19
CA GLN A 194 22.33 -10.38 -18.59
C GLN A 194 23.50 -11.37 -18.73
N LEU A 195 24.47 -11.34 -17.81
CA LEU A 195 25.54 -12.34 -17.78
C LEU A 195 25.00 -13.76 -17.53
N CYS A 196 23.94 -13.91 -16.74
CA CYS A 196 23.26 -15.20 -16.56
C CYS A 196 22.66 -15.70 -17.88
N MET A 197 22.06 -14.82 -18.69
CA MET A 197 21.56 -15.18 -20.02
C MET A 197 22.70 -15.62 -20.95
N VAL A 198 23.80 -14.84 -21.00
CA VAL A 198 25.01 -15.20 -21.77
C VAL A 198 25.63 -16.52 -21.28
N GLY A 199 25.57 -16.78 -19.97
CA GLY A 199 26.07 -17.98 -19.32
C GLY A 199 25.19 -19.22 -19.48
N GLY A 200 24.02 -19.11 -20.12
CA GLY A 200 23.12 -20.24 -20.38
C GLY A 200 22.26 -20.65 -19.18
N VAL A 201 22.00 -19.74 -18.22
CA VAL A 201 21.06 -19.99 -17.11
C VAL A 201 19.62 -20.15 -17.60
N ASP A 202 19.31 -19.62 -18.79
CA ASP A 202 18.00 -19.63 -19.46
C ASP A 202 16.91 -18.81 -18.73
N ARG A 203 16.63 -19.07 -17.45
CA ARG A 203 15.63 -18.36 -16.64
C ARG A 203 16.19 -18.03 -15.26
N TYR A 204 16.45 -16.75 -15.02
CA TYR A 204 17.03 -16.22 -13.80
C TYR A 204 15.98 -15.42 -13.02
N TYR A 205 15.97 -15.56 -11.69
CA TYR A 205 15.32 -14.58 -10.83
C TYR A 205 16.12 -14.32 -9.56
N GLN A 206 15.82 -13.20 -8.89
CA GLN A 206 16.32 -12.87 -7.57
C GLN A 206 15.36 -11.90 -6.88
N ILE A 207 15.08 -12.10 -5.59
CA ILE A 207 14.54 -11.03 -4.75
C ILE A 207 15.73 -10.17 -4.26
N ALA A 208 16.17 -9.27 -5.13
CA ALA A 208 17.42 -8.53 -5.01
C ALA A 208 17.28 -7.28 -4.13
N ARG A 209 18.32 -7.00 -3.35
CA ARG A 209 18.46 -5.74 -2.59
C ARG A 209 19.16 -4.71 -3.45
N CYS A 210 18.51 -3.57 -3.62
CA CYS A 210 18.95 -2.50 -4.50
C CYS A 210 19.10 -1.21 -3.69
N LEU A 211 20.09 -0.39 -4.07
CA LEU A 211 20.38 0.86 -3.39
C LEU A 211 20.51 2.02 -4.37
N ARG A 212 19.91 3.17 -4.04
CA ARG A 212 19.97 4.39 -4.87
C ARG A 212 20.17 5.62 -4.00
N ASP A 213 21.17 6.43 -4.31
CA ASP A 213 21.45 7.71 -3.63
C ASP A 213 20.61 8.86 -4.24
N GLU A 214 19.30 8.76 -4.09
CA GLU A 214 18.32 9.73 -4.57
C GLU A 214 17.58 10.42 -3.42
N ASP A 215 17.04 11.62 -3.70
CA ASP A 215 16.21 12.34 -2.73
C ASP A 215 14.99 11.49 -2.33
N LEU A 216 14.81 11.32 -1.02
CA LEU A 216 13.70 10.56 -0.46
C LEU A 216 12.35 11.22 -0.79
N ARG A 217 11.34 10.38 -0.96
CA ARG A 217 9.93 10.75 -1.15
C ARG A 217 9.09 9.81 -0.32
N ALA A 218 7.78 10.07 -0.24
CA ALA A 218 6.85 9.28 0.57
C ALA A 218 6.94 7.76 0.33
N ASP A 219 7.26 7.35 -0.89
CA ASP A 219 7.36 5.95 -1.34
C ASP A 219 8.79 5.54 -1.77
N ARG A 220 9.81 6.37 -1.49
CA ARG A 220 11.20 6.13 -1.92
C ARG A 220 12.14 6.02 -0.73
N GLN A 221 12.83 4.89 -0.64
CA GLN A 221 13.87 4.60 0.36
C GLN A 221 15.21 4.39 -0.34
N PHE A 222 16.31 4.63 0.37
CA PHE A 222 17.66 4.38 -0.15
C PHE A 222 17.91 2.91 -0.45
N GLU A 223 17.39 2.02 0.40
CA GLU A 223 17.46 0.57 0.24
C GLU A 223 16.05 0.00 0.02
N PHE A 224 15.90 -0.82 -1.00
CA PHE A 224 14.64 -1.48 -1.33
C PHE A 224 14.88 -2.87 -1.93
N LEU A 225 13.85 -3.71 -1.91
CA LEU A 225 13.88 -5.02 -2.57
C LEU A 225 13.16 -4.94 -3.92
N GLN A 226 13.67 -5.68 -4.90
CA GLN A 226 13.04 -5.88 -6.20
C GLN A 226 12.92 -7.36 -6.48
N LEU A 227 11.80 -7.79 -7.07
CA LEU A 227 11.80 -9.03 -7.85
C LEU A 227 12.47 -8.70 -9.18
N ASP A 228 13.70 -9.19 -9.36
CA ASP A 228 14.43 -9.10 -10.61
C ASP A 228 14.35 -10.44 -11.32
N ALA A 229 14.05 -10.43 -12.61
CA ALA A 229 13.90 -11.63 -13.42
C ALA A 229 14.39 -11.37 -14.85
N GLU A 230 14.90 -12.41 -15.50
CA GLU A 230 15.37 -12.38 -16.88
C GLU A 230 15.23 -13.78 -17.49
N ALA A 231 14.86 -13.87 -18.77
CA ALA A 231 14.73 -15.13 -19.50
C ALA A 231 15.31 -15.03 -20.92
N SER A 232 15.86 -16.14 -21.43
CA SER A 232 16.43 -16.26 -22.78
C SER A 232 15.40 -16.80 -23.77
N PHE A 233 15.53 -16.41 -25.04
CA PHE A 233 14.70 -16.91 -26.15
C PHE A 233 13.18 -16.70 -25.98
N VAL A 234 12.80 -15.61 -25.33
CA VAL A 234 11.40 -15.23 -25.06
C VAL A 234 11.04 -13.92 -25.74
N ASP A 235 9.74 -13.69 -25.93
CA ASP A 235 9.21 -12.40 -26.37
C ASP A 235 8.55 -11.60 -25.23
N GLN A 236 7.86 -10.52 -25.58
CA GLN A 236 7.18 -9.67 -24.62
C GLN A 236 6.04 -10.39 -23.89
N ASP A 237 5.28 -11.23 -24.60
CA ASP A 237 4.10 -11.89 -24.05
C ASP A 237 4.48 -12.98 -23.06
N ASP A 238 5.58 -13.69 -23.32
CA ASP A 238 6.18 -14.62 -22.38
C ASP A 238 6.55 -13.93 -21.06
N VAL A 239 7.29 -12.81 -21.13
CA VAL A 239 7.74 -12.06 -19.94
C VAL A 239 6.54 -11.52 -19.15
N LEU A 240 5.54 -10.96 -19.83
CA LEU A 240 4.30 -10.54 -19.17
C LEU A 240 3.61 -11.72 -18.50
N GLY A 241 3.54 -12.88 -19.16
CA GLY A 241 2.99 -14.11 -18.60
C GLY A 241 3.69 -14.52 -17.30
N PHE A 242 5.03 -14.52 -17.30
CA PHE A 242 5.81 -14.93 -16.13
C PHE A 242 5.56 -14.05 -14.91
N ILE A 243 5.60 -12.72 -15.12
CA ILE A 243 5.40 -11.75 -14.05
C ILE A 243 3.95 -11.72 -13.58
N SER A 244 2.97 -11.77 -14.50
CA SER A 244 1.55 -11.85 -14.15
C SER A 244 1.24 -13.10 -13.34
N HIS A 245 1.87 -14.24 -13.65
CA HIS A 245 1.72 -15.46 -12.86
C HIS A 245 2.24 -15.27 -11.44
N ALA A 246 3.45 -14.72 -11.27
CA ALA A 246 4.05 -14.47 -9.95
C ALA A 246 3.27 -13.44 -9.11
N VAL A 247 2.82 -12.34 -9.73
CA VAL A 247 1.98 -11.33 -9.07
C VAL A 247 0.62 -11.91 -8.69
N GLY A 248 0.00 -12.71 -9.56
CA GLY A 248 -1.27 -13.39 -9.29
C GLY A 248 -1.17 -14.35 -8.12
N ALA A 249 -0.12 -15.18 -8.06
CA ALA A 249 0.14 -16.09 -6.94
C ALA A 249 0.38 -15.33 -5.62
N ALA A 250 1.13 -14.23 -5.66
CA ALA A 250 1.37 -13.39 -4.49
C ALA A 250 0.09 -12.75 -3.95
N ALA A 251 -0.79 -12.28 -4.84
CA ALA A 251 -2.09 -11.74 -4.46
C ALA A 251 -2.98 -12.83 -3.85
N GLU A 252 -3.13 -13.97 -4.54
CA GLU A 252 -3.92 -15.14 -4.08
C GLU A 252 -3.48 -15.61 -2.70
N ALA A 253 -2.18 -15.67 -2.43
CA ALA A 253 -1.64 -16.10 -1.14
C ALA A 253 -2.02 -15.18 0.04
N VAL A 254 -2.34 -13.90 -0.23
CA VAL A 254 -2.69 -12.91 0.80
C VAL A 254 -4.19 -12.68 0.88
N THR A 255 -4.88 -12.65 -0.26
CA THR A 255 -6.32 -12.33 -0.34
C THR A 255 -7.20 -13.58 -0.32
N GLY A 256 -6.64 -14.76 -0.62
CA GLY A 256 -7.39 -15.99 -0.86
C GLY A 256 -8.06 -16.07 -2.23
N GLU A 257 -7.89 -15.05 -3.07
CA GLU A 257 -8.50 -14.96 -4.40
C GLU A 257 -7.46 -14.54 -5.43
N ARG A 258 -7.33 -15.34 -6.50
CA ARG A 258 -6.45 -15.01 -7.61
C ARG A 258 -7.06 -13.90 -8.45
N PRO A 259 -6.31 -12.81 -8.74
CA PRO A 259 -6.75 -11.83 -9.72
C PRO A 259 -7.06 -12.48 -11.07
N GLY A 260 -8.08 -11.96 -11.76
CA GLY A 260 -8.40 -12.36 -13.14
C GLY A 260 -7.34 -11.91 -14.14
N GLU A 261 -7.70 -11.88 -15.42
CA GLU A 261 -6.78 -11.45 -16.48
C GLU A 261 -6.35 -9.99 -16.31
N PHE A 262 -5.05 -9.74 -16.47
CA PHE A 262 -4.48 -8.41 -16.42
C PHE A 262 -4.76 -7.67 -17.74
N GLY A 263 -5.54 -6.58 -17.66
CA GLY A 263 -5.83 -5.72 -18.80
C GLY A 263 -4.56 -5.11 -19.40
N ARG A 264 -4.55 -4.95 -20.72
CA ARG A 264 -3.45 -4.33 -21.47
C ARG A 264 -3.89 -2.97 -22.01
N MET A 265 -2.97 -2.02 -21.97
CA MET A 265 -3.20 -0.67 -22.47
C MET A 265 -1.87 -0.12 -22.98
N THR A 266 -1.89 0.50 -24.15
CA THR A 266 -0.73 1.23 -24.65
C THR A 266 -0.48 2.46 -23.78
N TRP A 267 0.77 2.92 -23.75
CA TRP A 267 1.11 4.18 -23.08
C TRP A 267 0.24 5.35 -23.57
N LEU A 268 -0.05 5.39 -24.88
CA LEU A 268 -0.87 6.45 -25.46
C LEU A 268 -2.30 6.37 -24.93
N GLU A 269 -2.94 5.20 -24.93
CA GLU A 269 -4.29 5.04 -24.36
C GLU A 269 -4.33 5.44 -22.88
N ALA A 270 -3.34 5.04 -22.08
CA ALA A 270 -3.26 5.37 -20.66
C ALA A 270 -3.17 6.88 -20.43
N GLN A 271 -2.30 7.55 -21.20
CA GLN A 271 -2.17 9.00 -21.16
C GLN A 271 -3.43 9.71 -21.65
N GLU A 272 -4.03 9.25 -22.74
CA GLU A 272 -5.17 9.92 -23.36
C GLU A 272 -6.45 9.77 -22.53
N ARG A 273 -6.69 8.61 -21.90
CA ARG A 273 -7.89 8.29 -21.12
C ARG A 273 -7.76 8.61 -19.63
N PHE A 274 -6.56 8.55 -19.05
CA PHE A 274 -6.37 8.68 -17.60
C PHE A 274 -5.35 9.73 -17.19
N GLY A 275 -4.60 10.29 -18.14
CA GLY A 275 -3.59 11.30 -17.84
C GLY A 275 -2.36 10.78 -17.09
N SER A 276 -2.17 9.45 -17.05
CA SER A 276 -1.09 8.78 -16.33
C SER A 276 -0.65 7.50 -17.04
N ASP A 277 0.64 7.18 -16.91
CA ASP A 277 1.27 5.93 -17.33
C ASP A 277 1.06 4.78 -16.33
N LYS A 278 0.45 5.06 -15.17
CA LYS A 278 0.05 4.11 -14.13
C LYS A 278 -1.40 4.37 -13.68
N PRO A 279 -2.36 4.19 -14.59
CA PRO A 279 -3.75 4.57 -14.34
C PRO A 279 -4.37 3.72 -13.23
N ASP A 280 -5.10 4.37 -12.33
CA ASP A 280 -5.99 3.68 -11.40
C ASP A 280 -7.31 3.33 -12.11
N THR A 281 -7.52 2.05 -12.43
CA THR A 281 -8.69 1.59 -13.20
C THR A 281 -9.86 1.16 -12.32
N ARG A 282 -9.82 1.40 -11.00
CA ARG A 282 -10.89 1.00 -10.06
C ARG A 282 -12.18 1.82 -10.20
N PHE A 283 -12.11 2.98 -10.85
CA PHE A 283 -13.23 3.88 -11.08
C PHE A 283 -13.15 4.51 -12.47
N GLY A 284 -14.24 5.15 -12.92
CA GLY A 284 -14.34 5.80 -14.24
C GLY A 284 -13.63 7.15 -14.32
N LEU A 285 -14.38 8.21 -14.65
CA LEU A 285 -13.88 9.60 -14.78
C LEU A 285 -12.77 9.73 -15.84
N GLU A 286 -12.92 9.04 -16.97
CA GLU A 286 -11.96 9.10 -18.08
C GLU A 286 -11.91 10.50 -18.70
N LEU A 287 -10.74 10.87 -19.22
CA LEU A 287 -10.50 12.12 -19.93
C LEU A 287 -11.12 12.06 -21.32
N VAL A 288 -11.92 13.05 -21.66
CA VAL A 288 -12.56 13.23 -22.96
C VAL A 288 -11.80 14.29 -23.76
N GLU A 289 -11.50 13.99 -25.02
CA GLU A 289 -10.91 14.93 -25.97
C GLU A 289 -11.97 15.89 -26.53
N LEU A 290 -11.73 17.19 -26.40
CA LEU A 290 -12.69 18.26 -26.73
C LEU A 290 -12.08 19.31 -27.66
N THR A 291 -10.83 19.12 -28.13
CA THR A 291 -10.15 20.12 -28.97
C THR A 291 -10.96 20.47 -30.23
N GLU A 292 -11.54 19.46 -30.90
CA GLU A 292 -12.35 19.68 -32.11
C GLU A 292 -13.67 20.42 -31.81
N VAL A 293 -14.25 20.23 -30.62
CA VAL A 293 -15.47 20.94 -30.20
C VAL A 293 -15.23 22.45 -30.14
N PHE A 294 -14.02 22.86 -29.74
CA PHE A 294 -13.65 24.27 -29.57
C PHE A 294 -12.72 24.79 -30.67
N ALA A 295 -12.61 24.11 -31.81
CA ALA A 295 -11.68 24.48 -32.87
C ALA A 295 -11.95 25.89 -33.45
N ALA A 296 -13.23 26.30 -33.49
CA ALA A 296 -13.68 27.61 -33.97
C ALA A 296 -14.02 28.60 -32.84
N THR A 297 -13.67 28.28 -31.58
CA THR A 297 -14.12 29.05 -30.43
C THR A 297 -13.56 30.47 -30.42
N GLU A 298 -14.41 31.45 -30.08
CA GLU A 298 -13.97 32.81 -29.82
C GLU A 298 -13.47 32.99 -28.37
N PHE A 299 -13.73 32.01 -27.50
CA PHE A 299 -13.30 32.05 -26.11
C PHE A 299 -11.80 31.75 -26.00
N ARG A 300 -11.01 32.83 -25.86
CA ARG A 300 -9.53 32.78 -25.82
C ARG A 300 -8.92 31.75 -24.87
N ALA A 301 -9.58 31.44 -23.75
CA ALA A 301 -9.04 30.46 -22.80
C ALA A 301 -9.06 29.02 -23.36
N PHE A 302 -9.92 28.72 -24.33
CA PHE A 302 -10.00 27.42 -25.03
C PHE A 302 -9.27 27.39 -26.37
N GLN A 303 -8.72 28.52 -26.83
CA GLN A 303 -7.80 28.58 -27.97
C GLN A 303 -6.41 28.05 -27.57
N ALA A 304 -6.32 26.75 -27.31
CA ALA A 304 -5.12 26.04 -26.88
C ALA A 304 -4.86 24.81 -27.78
N PRO A 305 -3.63 24.26 -27.79
CA PRO A 305 -3.33 23.06 -28.57
C PRO A 305 -4.12 21.81 -28.17
N CYS A 306 -4.69 21.79 -26.97
CA CYS A 306 -5.50 20.69 -26.46
C CYS A 306 -6.54 21.19 -25.46
N VAL A 307 -7.80 20.79 -25.64
CA VAL A 307 -8.86 20.94 -24.64
C VAL A 307 -9.33 19.55 -24.25
N LYS A 308 -9.27 19.23 -22.95
CA LYS A 308 -9.79 17.97 -22.41
C LYS A 308 -10.68 18.21 -21.22
N GLY A 309 -11.56 17.26 -20.94
CA GLY A 309 -12.42 17.33 -19.78
C GLY A 309 -12.71 16.00 -19.10
N ILE A 310 -13.32 16.09 -17.91
CA ILE A 310 -13.82 14.96 -17.12
C ILE A 310 -15.28 15.23 -16.79
N ARG A 311 -16.14 14.23 -17.02
CA ARG A 311 -17.53 14.22 -16.55
C ARG A 311 -17.58 13.60 -15.16
N VAL A 312 -18.18 14.29 -14.20
CA VAL A 312 -18.45 13.80 -12.85
C VAL A 312 -19.97 13.56 -12.72
N PRO A 313 -20.42 12.29 -12.77
CA PRO A 313 -21.83 11.96 -12.68
C PRO A 313 -22.45 12.42 -11.36
N GLY A 314 -23.61 13.09 -11.41
CA GLY A 314 -24.31 13.60 -10.21
C GLY A 314 -23.53 14.64 -9.40
N GLY A 315 -22.50 15.26 -10.00
CA GLY A 315 -21.61 16.21 -9.32
C GLY A 315 -22.14 17.65 -9.21
N ALA A 316 -23.34 17.97 -9.69
CA ALA A 316 -23.81 19.36 -9.77
C ALA A 316 -23.94 20.04 -8.38
N ASP A 317 -24.12 19.28 -7.31
CA ASP A 317 -24.27 19.81 -5.94
C ASP A 317 -22.94 20.20 -5.26
N VAL A 318 -21.80 19.96 -5.90
CA VAL A 318 -20.49 20.36 -5.37
C VAL A 318 -20.47 21.87 -5.11
N SER A 319 -20.17 22.26 -3.87
CA SER A 319 -20.23 23.65 -3.43
C SER A 319 -19.28 24.56 -4.21
N ARG A 320 -19.64 25.84 -4.37
CA ARG A 320 -18.80 26.82 -5.06
C ARG A 320 -17.40 26.91 -4.46
N ASN A 321 -17.29 26.90 -3.14
CA ASN A 321 -16.01 26.93 -2.44
C ASN A 321 -15.12 25.74 -2.83
N ARG A 322 -15.69 24.51 -2.91
CA ARG A 322 -14.92 23.34 -3.34
C ARG A 322 -14.48 23.45 -4.80
N LEU A 323 -15.29 24.03 -5.68
CA LEU A 323 -14.90 24.27 -7.07
C LEU A 323 -13.74 25.27 -7.18
N ASP A 324 -13.76 26.31 -6.36
CA ASP A 324 -12.67 27.30 -6.29
C ASP A 324 -11.39 26.65 -5.72
N ASP A 325 -11.50 25.82 -4.68
CA ASP A 325 -10.36 25.04 -4.13
C ASP A 325 -9.74 24.11 -5.19
N LEU A 326 -10.57 23.37 -5.93
CA LEU A 326 -10.11 22.49 -7.01
C LEU A 326 -9.43 23.27 -8.14
N THR A 327 -9.91 24.49 -8.41
CA THR A 327 -9.32 25.38 -9.41
C THR A 327 -7.92 25.83 -8.98
N GLU A 328 -7.74 26.24 -7.72
CA GLU A 328 -6.43 26.60 -7.19
C GLU A 328 -5.49 25.40 -7.13
N GLN A 329 -6.00 24.22 -6.76
CA GLN A 329 -5.22 22.98 -6.77
C GLN A 329 -4.72 22.62 -8.18
N CYS A 330 -5.58 22.76 -9.21
CA CYS A 330 -5.17 22.55 -10.60
C CYS A 330 -4.11 23.56 -11.07
N LYS A 331 -4.19 24.82 -10.61
CA LYS A 331 -3.16 25.83 -10.89
C LYS A 331 -1.83 25.47 -10.23
N MET A 332 -1.85 24.95 -8.99
CA MET A 332 -0.65 24.44 -8.32
C MET A 332 0.00 23.28 -9.07
N TRP A 333 -0.80 22.46 -9.78
CA TRP A 333 -0.31 21.42 -10.70
C TRP A 333 0.13 21.96 -12.07
N GLY A 334 0.06 23.28 -12.29
CA GLY A 334 0.59 23.97 -13.45
C GLY A 334 -0.43 24.35 -14.52
N ALA A 335 -1.73 24.12 -14.31
CA ALA A 335 -2.78 24.56 -15.23
C ALA A 335 -2.89 26.09 -15.25
N LYS A 336 -3.24 26.67 -16.39
CA LYS A 336 -3.62 28.10 -16.47
C LYS A 336 -4.93 28.40 -15.74
N GLY A 337 -5.82 27.41 -15.66
CA GLY A 337 -7.08 27.47 -14.95
C GLY A 337 -7.84 26.16 -15.09
N LEU A 338 -8.94 26.05 -14.35
CA LEU A 338 -9.91 24.97 -14.43
C LEU A 338 -11.26 25.58 -14.77
N VAL A 339 -11.86 25.15 -15.87
CA VAL A 339 -13.25 25.50 -16.17
C VAL A 339 -14.14 24.41 -15.60
N TRP A 340 -15.23 24.81 -14.97
CA TRP A 340 -16.26 23.90 -14.53
C TRP A 340 -17.63 24.33 -15.08
N MET A 341 -18.51 23.37 -15.34
CA MET A 341 -19.86 23.60 -15.83
C MET A 341 -20.83 22.62 -15.19
N ARG A 342 -21.90 23.11 -14.59
CA ARG A 342 -22.99 22.27 -14.09
C ARG A 342 -23.97 22.02 -15.23
N VAL A 343 -24.41 20.78 -15.36
CA VAL A 343 -25.36 20.37 -16.39
C VAL A 343 -26.77 20.48 -15.81
N GLU A 344 -27.55 21.44 -16.30
CA GLU A 344 -28.94 21.67 -15.91
C GLU A 344 -29.87 21.39 -17.10
N ALA A 345 -31.16 21.12 -16.86
CA ALA A 345 -32.11 20.82 -17.93
C ALA A 345 -32.18 21.89 -19.02
N GLU A 346 -31.98 23.16 -18.64
CA GLU A 346 -32.04 24.32 -19.54
C GLU A 346 -30.71 24.70 -20.19
N GLY A 347 -29.59 24.07 -19.81
CA GLY A 347 -28.27 24.41 -20.35
C GLY A 347 -27.10 24.25 -19.38
N LEU A 348 -25.91 24.70 -19.79
CA LEU A 348 -24.70 24.61 -18.97
C LEU A 348 -24.58 25.85 -18.08
N ASN A 349 -24.64 25.66 -16.77
CA ASN A 349 -24.40 26.72 -15.80
C ASN A 349 -22.92 26.81 -15.46
N SER A 350 -22.29 27.89 -15.93
CA SER A 350 -20.87 28.15 -15.72
C SER A 350 -20.55 29.65 -15.77
N PRO A 351 -19.54 30.13 -15.02
CA PRO A 351 -19.03 31.49 -15.18
C PRO A 351 -18.59 31.83 -16.61
N VAL A 352 -18.26 30.82 -17.42
CA VAL A 352 -17.82 31.01 -18.81
C VAL A 352 -18.89 30.71 -19.86
N ALA A 353 -20.08 30.22 -19.47
CA ALA A 353 -21.13 29.81 -20.42
C ALA A 353 -21.51 30.92 -21.41
N LYS A 354 -21.59 32.17 -20.93
CA LYS A 354 -21.89 33.37 -21.76
C LYS A 354 -20.86 33.69 -22.85
N PHE A 355 -19.69 33.06 -22.82
CA PHE A 355 -18.63 33.26 -23.83
C PHE A 355 -18.58 32.12 -24.86
N LEU A 356 -19.42 31.10 -24.69
CA LEU A 356 -19.52 29.96 -25.60
C LEU A 356 -20.79 30.11 -26.43
N ALA A 357 -20.72 29.65 -27.68
CA ALA A 357 -21.88 29.58 -28.54
C ALA A 357 -22.76 28.37 -28.17
N ASP A 358 -24.06 28.43 -28.49
CA ASP A 358 -25.02 27.38 -28.14
C ASP A 358 -24.65 26.03 -28.77
N ASP A 359 -24.14 26.05 -30.01
CA ASP A 359 -23.66 24.86 -30.71
C ASP A 359 -22.42 24.23 -30.05
N GLU A 360 -21.50 25.05 -29.51
CA GLU A 360 -20.36 24.56 -28.72
C GLU A 360 -20.82 23.88 -27.42
N MET A 361 -21.82 24.45 -26.74
CA MET A 361 -22.37 23.90 -25.51
C MET A 361 -23.10 22.56 -25.75
N ASP A 362 -23.87 22.46 -26.82
CA ASP A 362 -24.55 21.22 -27.23
C ASP A 362 -23.56 20.14 -27.68
N ALA A 363 -22.53 20.53 -28.45
CA ALA A 363 -21.47 19.63 -28.87
C ALA A 363 -20.65 19.13 -27.66
N LEU A 364 -20.36 19.99 -26.68
CA LEU A 364 -19.70 19.61 -25.44
C LEU A 364 -20.52 18.58 -24.65
N ARG A 365 -21.81 18.84 -24.43
CA ARG A 365 -22.73 17.90 -23.75
C ARG A 365 -22.72 16.54 -24.42
N THR A 366 -22.82 16.54 -25.75
CA THR A 366 -22.82 15.32 -26.57
C THR A 366 -21.49 14.57 -26.47
N ALA A 367 -20.35 15.27 -26.64
CA ALA A 367 -19.02 14.66 -26.63
C ALA A 367 -18.68 14.04 -25.27
N MET A 368 -19.11 14.65 -24.18
CA MET A 368 -18.90 14.13 -22.82
C MET A 368 -19.98 13.13 -22.38
N GLY A 369 -21.03 12.92 -23.20
CA GLY A 369 -22.21 12.14 -22.85
C GLY A 369 -22.84 12.61 -21.54
N ALA A 370 -22.92 13.92 -21.33
CA ALA A 370 -23.33 14.50 -20.06
C ALA A 370 -24.84 14.52 -19.88
N GLU A 371 -25.30 14.27 -18.65
CA GLU A 371 -26.72 14.24 -18.26
C GLU A 371 -27.01 15.33 -17.22
N ASP A 372 -28.29 15.67 -17.06
CA ASP A 372 -28.73 16.64 -16.06
C ASP A 372 -28.31 16.21 -14.64
N GLY A 373 -27.74 17.14 -13.88
CA GLY A 373 -27.18 16.87 -12.56
C GLY A 373 -25.69 16.53 -12.56
N ASP A 374 -25.04 16.45 -13.72
CA ASP A 374 -23.61 16.23 -13.81
C ASP A 374 -22.78 17.51 -13.65
N LEU A 375 -21.49 17.32 -13.37
CA LEU A 375 -20.49 18.37 -13.34
C LEU A 375 -19.38 18.06 -14.33
N LEU A 376 -19.06 19.03 -15.18
CA LEU A 376 -17.99 18.92 -16.17
C LEU A 376 -16.80 19.77 -15.71
N PHE A 377 -15.61 19.21 -15.82
CA PHE A 377 -14.35 19.93 -15.62
C PHE A 377 -13.56 19.93 -16.93
N LEU A 378 -13.02 21.08 -17.33
CA LEU A 378 -12.26 21.25 -18.56
C LEU A 378 -10.94 21.97 -18.29
N VAL A 379 -9.88 21.50 -18.96
CA VAL A 379 -8.56 22.13 -18.99
C VAL A 379 -8.14 22.30 -20.43
N ALA A 380 -7.77 23.54 -20.79
CA ALA A 380 -7.24 23.91 -22.10
C ALA A 380 -5.77 24.34 -21.96
N ASP A 381 -4.84 23.55 -22.50
CA ASP A 381 -3.41 23.79 -22.39
C ASP A 381 -2.62 22.96 -23.41
N GLU A 382 -1.30 22.92 -23.29
CA GLU A 382 -0.46 21.91 -23.94
C GLU A 382 -0.95 20.49 -23.61
N ARG A 383 -1.04 19.60 -24.60
CA ARG A 383 -1.63 18.25 -24.44
C ARG A 383 -1.03 17.45 -23.28
N ARG A 384 0.29 17.55 -23.05
CA ARG A 384 0.94 16.89 -21.89
C ARG A 384 0.44 17.43 -20.56
N ARG A 385 0.25 18.75 -20.46
CA ARG A 385 -0.17 19.44 -19.25
C ARG A 385 -1.66 19.22 -18.97
N ALA A 386 -2.52 19.31 -19.99
CA ALA A 386 -3.94 19.02 -19.86
C ALA A 386 -4.17 17.59 -19.33
N ARG A 387 -3.49 16.59 -19.93
CA ARG A 387 -3.52 15.19 -19.46
C ARG A 387 -3.04 15.05 -18.01
N HIS A 388 -1.90 15.63 -17.67
CA HIS A 388 -1.34 15.53 -16.33
C HIS A 388 -2.26 16.11 -15.26
N VAL A 389 -2.76 17.33 -15.45
CA VAL A 389 -3.62 18.02 -14.49
C VAL A 389 -4.94 17.28 -14.32
N LEU A 390 -5.58 16.88 -15.42
CA LEU A 390 -6.85 16.15 -15.36
C LEU A 390 -6.66 14.75 -14.75
N GLY A 391 -5.53 14.08 -15.00
CA GLY A 391 -5.21 12.81 -14.34
C GLY A 391 -5.07 12.94 -12.82
N LEU A 392 -4.45 14.04 -12.34
CA LEU A 392 -4.38 14.34 -10.90
C LEU A 392 -5.75 14.71 -10.32
N LEU A 393 -6.52 15.53 -11.04
CA LEU A 393 -7.88 15.91 -10.64
C LEU A 393 -8.78 14.69 -10.54
N ARG A 394 -8.68 13.77 -11.51
CA ARG A 394 -9.39 12.49 -11.50
C ARG A 394 -9.13 11.70 -10.21
N LEU A 395 -7.86 11.57 -9.82
CA LEU A 395 -7.48 10.88 -8.59
C LEU A 395 -7.99 11.61 -7.34
N GLU A 396 -7.94 12.94 -7.31
CA GLU A 396 -8.48 13.74 -6.20
C GLU A 396 -10.00 13.56 -6.05
N LEU A 397 -10.74 13.53 -7.17
CA LEU A 397 -12.19 13.32 -7.18
C LEU A 397 -12.58 11.88 -6.84
N GLY A 398 -11.76 10.90 -7.21
CA GLY A 398 -11.98 9.48 -6.94
C GLY A 398 -11.49 9.02 -5.56
N ARG A 399 -10.86 9.89 -4.76
CA ARG A 399 -10.42 9.53 -3.41
C ARG A 399 -11.63 9.19 -2.54
N PRO A 400 -11.59 8.05 -1.82
CA PRO A 400 -12.57 7.78 -0.78
C PRO A 400 -12.55 8.93 0.24
N PRO A 401 -13.71 9.32 0.81
CA PRO A 401 -13.71 10.25 1.92
C PRO A 401 -12.80 9.70 3.03
N VAL A 402 -11.93 10.56 3.56
CA VAL A 402 -11.09 10.21 4.70
C VAL A 402 -12.03 10.05 5.89
N THR A 403 -12.37 8.80 6.21
CA THR A 403 -13.12 8.43 7.43
C THR A 403 -12.22 8.33 8.63
#